data_AF-A0A3R9FMI8-F1
#
_entry.id   AF-A0A3R9FMI8-F1
#
_cell.length_a   1.000
_cell.length_b   1.000
_cell.length_c   1.000
_cell.angle_alpha   90.00
_cell.angle_beta   90.00
_cell.angle_gamma   90.00
#
_symmetry.space_group_name_H-M   'P 1'
#
loop_
_entity.id
_entity.type
_entity.pdbx_description
1 polymer ?
#
loop_
_entity_poly.entity_id
_entity_poly.type
_entity_poly.pdbx_seq_one_letter_code
_entity_poly.pdbx_strand_id
1 'polypeptide(L)'
;MQTAKFVRKIAGFFVCFIVAFMVSRYGMPLYPLTAWLVEHSYQIFSGYQDDVYEAGTDPVTFFSLMAVIAFYALAMYWLVKAAVKKVKGG
;
A
#
# COMPACT_ATOMS: atom_id res chain seq x y z
N MET A 1 -6.00 26.84 10.95
CA MET A 1 -7.10 25.87 10.70
C MET A 1 -6.87 24.93 9.50
N GLN A 2 -6.26 25.39 8.40
CA GLN A 2 -6.00 24.55 7.21
C GLN A 2 -5.04 23.39 7.51
N THR A 3 -3.99 23.63 8.30
CA THR A 3 -3.01 22.63 8.77
C THR A 3 -3.70 21.50 9.55
N ALA A 4 -4.59 21.83 10.48
CA ALA A 4 -5.33 20.82 11.25
C ALA A 4 -6.23 19.93 10.37
N LYS A 5 -6.90 20.50 9.36
CA LYS A 5 -7.70 19.73 8.39
C LYS A 5 -6.82 18.81 7.54
N PHE A 6 -5.62 19.25 7.18
CA PHE A 6 -4.67 18.45 6.40
C PHE A 6 -4.10 17.30 7.22
N VAL A 7 -3.65 17.58 8.45
CA VAL A 7 -3.17 16.58 9.42
C VAL A 7 -4.20 15.47 9.62
N ARG A 8 -5.49 15.83 9.78
CA ARG A 8 -6.56 14.84 9.95
C ARG A 8 -6.73 13.93 8.73
N LYS A 9 -6.58 14.44 7.51
CA LYS A 9 -6.64 13.64 6.28
C LYS A 9 -5.46 12.68 6.18
N ILE A 10 -4.25 13.18 6.46
CA ILE A 10 -3.03 12.39 6.49
C ILE A 10 -3.15 11.28 7.53
N ALA A 11 -3.57 11.60 8.75
CA ALA A 11 -3.76 10.61 9.80
C ALA A 11 -4.76 9.51 9.39
N GLY A 12 -5.87 9.89 8.75
CA GLY A 12 -6.84 8.91 8.21
C GLY A 12 -6.23 8.01 7.13
N PHE A 13 -5.39 8.56 6.26
CA PHE A 13 -4.66 7.77 5.27
C PHE A 13 -3.66 6.81 5.92
N PHE A 14 -2.88 7.26 6.92
CA PHE A 14 -1.95 6.40 7.65
C PHE A 14 -2.65 5.24 8.35
N VAL A 15 -3.82 5.47 8.94
CA VAL A 15 -4.64 4.38 9.50
C VAL A 15 -5.04 3.38 8.41
N CYS A 16 -5.50 3.85 7.25
CA CYS A 16 -5.82 2.97 6.12
C CYS A 16 -4.58 2.21 5.63
N PHE A 17 -3.40 2.82 5.66
CA PHE A 17 -2.14 2.19 5.29
C PHE A 17 -1.74 1.06 6.25
N ILE A 18 -1.85 1.29 7.56
CA ILE A 18 -1.59 0.25 8.57
C ILE A 18 -2.56 -0.92 8.40
N VAL A 19 -3.85 -0.63 8.19
CA VAL A 19 -4.86 -1.67 7.96
C VAL A 19 -4.56 -2.43 6.66
N ALA A 20 -4.17 -1.73 5.58
CA ALA A 20 -3.80 -2.35 4.30
C ALA A 20 -2.66 -3.34 4.51
N PHE A 21 -1.62 -2.89 5.19
CA PHE A 21 -0.46 -3.71 5.53
C PHE A 21 -0.86 -4.95 6.34
N MET A 22 -1.69 -4.78 7.37
CA MET A 22 -2.15 -5.89 8.20
C MET A 22 -2.90 -6.96 7.40
N VAL A 23 -3.80 -6.55 6.49
CA VAL A 23 -4.62 -7.46 5.67
C VAL A 23 -3.85 -8.05 4.49
N SER A 24 -2.70 -7.47 4.13
CA SER A 24 -1.77 -8.00 3.13
C SER A 24 -0.76 -9.02 3.69
N ARG A 25 -0.73 -9.29 5.00
CA ARG A 25 0.22 -10.23 5.61
C ARG A 25 -0.14 -11.70 5.37
N TYR A 26 0.83 -12.59 5.48
CA TYR A 26 0.62 -14.04 5.34
C TYR A 26 -0.58 -14.54 6.15
N GLY A 27 -1.44 -15.34 5.51
CA GLY A 27 -2.67 -15.87 6.10
C GLY A 27 -3.88 -14.91 6.05
N MET A 28 -3.70 -13.69 5.54
CA MET A 28 -4.77 -12.70 5.40
C MET A 28 -5.29 -12.63 3.95
N PRO A 29 -6.52 -12.13 3.73
CA PRO A 29 -7.19 -12.28 2.43
C PRO A 29 -6.52 -11.54 1.26
N LEU A 30 -5.77 -10.46 1.51
CA LEU A 30 -5.06 -9.75 0.44
C LEU A 30 -3.67 -10.33 0.15
N TYR A 31 -3.19 -11.27 0.96
CA TYR A 31 -1.84 -11.82 0.80
C TYR A 31 -1.61 -12.50 -0.56
N PRO A 32 -2.49 -13.39 -1.07
CA PRO A 32 -2.22 -14.07 -2.34
C PRO A 32 -2.05 -13.09 -3.51
N LEU A 33 -2.87 -12.05 -3.54
CA LEU A 33 -2.77 -10.99 -4.55
C LEU A 33 -1.52 -10.12 -4.34
N THR A 34 -1.21 -9.78 -3.09
CA THR A 34 -0.01 -9.00 -2.75
C THR A 34 1.26 -9.76 -3.18
N ALA A 35 1.35 -11.04 -2.82
CA ALA A 35 2.46 -11.92 -3.16
C ALA A 35 2.61 -12.06 -4.69
N TRP A 36 1.50 -12.26 -5.40
CA TRP A 36 1.52 -12.35 -6.86
C TRP A 36 2.03 -11.05 -7.52
N LEU A 37 1.58 -9.88 -7.05
CA LEU A 37 2.03 -8.59 -7.58
C LEU A 37 3.52 -8.34 -7.31
N VAL A 38 3.98 -8.65 -6.11
CA VAL A 38 5.39 -8.50 -5.73
C VAL A 38 6.27 -9.44 -6.55
N GLU A 39 5.89 -10.71 -6.68
CA GLU A 39 6.62 -11.67 -7.50
C GLU A 39 6.67 -11.24 -8.97
N HIS A 40 5.54 -10.83 -9.53
CA HIS A 40 5.47 -10.37 -10.92
C HIS A 40 6.36 -9.15 -11.16
N SER A 41 6.39 -8.21 -10.21
CA SER A 41 7.29 -7.06 -10.29
C SER A 41 8.76 -7.47 -10.19
N TYR A 42 9.09 -8.44 -9.33
CA TYR A 42 10.46 -8.95 -9.21
C TYR A 42 10.93 -9.57 -10.51
N GLN A 43 10.11 -10.41 -11.16
CA GLN A 43 10.43 -11.02 -12.45
C GLN A 43 10.69 -10.00 -13.58
N ILE A 44 10.02 -8.84 -13.53
CA ILE A 44 10.19 -7.79 -14.54
C ILE A 44 11.43 -6.94 -14.26
N PHE A 45 11.69 -6.62 -12.99
CA PHE A 45 12.68 -5.61 -12.61
C PHE A 45 13.97 -6.17 -12.00
N SER A 46 14.06 -7.48 -11.74
CA SER A 46 15.26 -8.13 -11.16
C SER A 46 16.53 -7.88 -11.97
N GLY A 47 16.45 -8.00 -13.29
CA GLY A 47 17.61 -7.80 -14.18
C GLY A 47 18.19 -6.38 -14.19
N TYR A 48 17.51 -5.38 -13.63
CA TYR A 48 18.07 -4.03 -13.48
C TYR A 48 18.92 -3.85 -12.20
N GLN A 49 18.94 -4.85 -11.32
CA GLN A 49 19.59 -4.75 -10.01
C GLN A 49 20.98 -5.38 -9.97
N ASP A 50 21.26 -6.36 -10.84
CA ASP A 50 22.44 -7.25 -10.75
C ASP A 50 23.79 -6.53 -10.72
N ASP A 51 23.90 -5.36 -11.38
CA ASP A 51 25.14 -4.58 -11.47
C ASP A 51 25.21 -3.40 -10.48
N VAL A 52 24.11 -3.05 -9.81
CA VAL A 52 23.98 -1.81 -9.03
C VAL A 52 23.95 -2.07 -7.53
N TYR A 53 23.43 -3.22 -7.11
CA TYR A 53 23.20 -3.53 -5.71
C TYR A 53 23.99 -4.76 -5.25
N GLU A 54 24.31 -4.81 -3.95
CA GLU A 54 25.03 -5.94 -3.37
C GLU A 54 24.20 -7.23 -3.42
N ALA A 55 24.88 -8.36 -3.60
CA ALA A 55 24.25 -9.67 -3.61
C ALA A 55 23.44 -9.91 -2.33
N GLY A 56 22.17 -10.30 -2.49
CA GLY A 56 21.23 -10.53 -1.38
C GLY A 56 20.40 -9.31 -0.98
N THR A 57 20.64 -8.14 -1.58
CA THR A 57 19.68 -7.03 -1.52
C THR A 57 18.59 -7.23 -2.56
N ASP A 58 17.35 -6.89 -2.19
CA ASP A 58 16.20 -6.97 -3.09
C ASP A 58 15.32 -5.72 -2.95
N PRO A 59 15.81 -4.55 -3.41
CA PRO A 59 15.04 -3.33 -3.42
C PRO A 59 13.73 -3.44 -4.20
N VAL A 60 13.66 -4.24 -5.27
CA VAL A 60 12.43 -4.36 -6.06
C VAL A 60 11.30 -4.96 -5.24
N THR A 61 11.50 -6.08 -4.53
CA THR A 61 10.40 -6.64 -3.74
C THR A 61 9.97 -5.69 -2.63
N PHE A 62 10.91 -4.97 -2.00
CA PHE A 62 10.61 -3.97 -0.99
C PHE A 62 9.75 -2.82 -1.54
N PHE A 63 10.18 -2.19 -2.64
CA PHE A 63 9.45 -1.07 -3.23
C PHE A 63 8.11 -1.49 -3.82
N SER A 64 8.04 -2.66 -4.43
CA SER A 64 6.79 -3.21 -4.94
C SER A 64 5.80 -3.49 -3.83
N LEU A 65 6.25 -4.07 -2.71
CA LEU A 65 5.40 -4.27 -1.54
C LEU A 65 4.85 -2.93 -1.03
N MET A 66 5.71 -1.92 -0.86
CA MET A 66 5.31 -0.58 -0.43
C MET A 66 4.32 0.07 -1.39
N ALA A 67 4.55 -0.03 -2.69
CA ALA A 67 3.66 0.50 -3.72
C ALA A 67 2.29 -0.17 -3.67
N VAL A 68 2.24 -1.51 -3.63
CA VAL A 68 1.00 -2.29 -3.56
C VAL A 68 0.18 -1.91 -2.31
N ILE A 69 0.82 -1.83 -1.14
CA ILE A 69 0.15 -1.42 0.10
C ILE A 69 -0.37 0.02 -0.01
N ALA A 70 0.42 0.93 -0.59
CA ALA A 70 -0.01 2.31 -0.80
C ALA A 70 -1.24 2.40 -1.70
N PHE A 71 -1.32 1.59 -2.76
CA PHE A 71 -2.52 1.50 -3.61
C PHE A 71 -3.73 0.97 -2.85
N TYR A 72 -3.58 -0.07 -2.04
CA TYR A 72 -4.67 -0.58 -1.19
C TYR A 72 -5.12 0.46 -0.16
N ALA A 73 -4.17 1.16 0.47
CA ALA A 73 -4.45 2.24 1.41
C ALA A 73 -5.25 3.38 0.76
N LEU A 74 -4.86 3.76 -0.47
CA LEU A 74 -5.57 4.75 -1.28
C LEU A 74 -7.01 4.28 -1.56
N ALA A 75 -7.19 3.06 -2.05
CA ALA A 75 -8.49 2.50 -2.35
C ALA A 75 -9.40 2.49 -1.11
N MET A 76 -8.89 1.99 0.03
CA MET A 76 -9.63 1.99 1.28
C MET A 76 -9.95 3.39 1.79
N TYR A 77 -9.01 4.33 1.74
CA TYR A 77 -9.25 5.71 2.15
C TYR A 77 -10.36 6.35 1.32
N TRP A 78 -10.39 6.12 0.00
CA TRP A 78 -11.46 6.57 -0.87
C TRP A 78 -12.81 5.92 -0.55
N LEU A 79 -12.84 4.61 -0.30
CA LEU A 79 -14.05 3.89 0.10
C LEU A 79 -14.61 4.42 1.43
N VAL A 80 -13.76 4.57 2.45
CA VAL A 80 -14.14 5.12 3.76
C VAL A 80 -14.66 6.55 3.61
N LYS A 81 -13.97 7.39 2.85
CA LYS A 81 -14.40 8.77 2.59
C LYS A 81 -15.76 8.82 1.88
N ALA A 82 -15.99 7.94 0.89
CA ALA A 82 -17.27 7.85 0.19
C ALA A 82 -18.40 7.37 1.11
N ALA A 83 -18.14 6.36 1.95
CA ALA A 83 -19.08 5.87 2.95
C ALA A 83 -19.47 6.96 3.95
N VAL A 84 -18.49 7.67 4.52
CA VAL A 84 -18.74 8.79 5.44
C VAL A 84 -19.53 9.91 4.77
N LYS A 85 -19.25 10.22 3.49
CA LYS A 85 -20.01 11.23 2.75
C LYS A 85 -21.47 10.81 2.56
N LYS A 86 -21.74 9.54 2.25
CA LYS A 86 -23.11 9.02 2.13
C LYS A 86 -23.86 9.08 3.47
N VAL A 87 -23.23 8.66 4.56
CA VAL A 87 -23.85 8.66 5.89
C VAL A 87 -24.12 10.08 6.40
N LYS A 88 -23.30 11.07 6.04
CA LYS A 88 -23.48 12.46 6.47
C LYS A 88 -24.42 13.27 5.56
N GLY A 89 -24.74 12.75 4.38
CA GLY A 89 -25.58 13.40 3.38
C GLY A 89 -26.99 12.81 3.24
N GLY A 90 -27.35 11.80 4.06
CA GLY A 90 -28.72 11.30 4.22
C GLY A 90 -29.17 11.55 5.64
#